data_AF-A0A937PVW8-F1
#
_entry.id   AF-A0A937PVW8-F1
#
_cell.length_a   1.000
_cell.length_b   1.000
_cell.length_c   1.000
_cell.angle_alpha   90.00
_cell.angle_beta   90.00
_cell.angle_gamma   90.00
#
_symmetry.space_group_name_H-M   'P 1'
#
loop_
_entity.id
_entity.type
_entity.pdbx_description
1 polymer ?
#
loop_
_entity_poly.entity_id
_entity_poly.type
_entity_poly.pdbx_seq_one_letter_code
_entity_poly.pdbx_strand_id
1 'polypeptide(L)'
;MIEALKSDKVVQKVGGRFKLAVLVQKRLVDVTFGAPLLVERGDRTLMEAVVQEVLEGKITLEAPEKIARETLRGEVEDEADEQ
;
A
#
# COMPACT_ATOMS: atom_id res chain seq x y z
N MET A 1 5.26 20.21 -2.05
CA MET A 1 5.70 19.04 -1.23
C MET A 1 4.44 18.30 -0.83
N ILE A 2 4.34 16.99 -1.10
CA ILE A 2 3.16 16.19 -0.75
C ILE A 2 2.97 16.24 0.76
N GLU A 3 1.83 16.75 1.20
CA GLU A 3 1.59 17.07 2.61
C GLU A 3 1.62 15.83 3.51
N ALA A 4 1.11 14.71 3.00
CA ALA A 4 1.10 13.44 3.72
C ALA A 4 2.51 12.87 4.00
N LEU A 5 3.53 13.34 3.27
CA LEU A 5 4.93 12.93 3.44
C LEU A 5 5.68 13.77 4.48
N LYS A 6 5.05 14.80 5.08
CA LYS A 6 5.66 15.62 6.14
C LYS A 6 5.66 14.95 7.51
N SER A 7 4.85 13.90 7.70
CA SER A 7 4.69 13.23 8.99
C SER A 7 5.54 11.96 9.10
N ASP A 8 6.39 11.89 10.11
CA ASP A 8 7.21 10.70 10.39
C ASP A 8 6.37 9.49 10.81
N LYS A 9 5.14 9.68 11.32
CA LYS A 9 4.25 8.56 11.69
C LYS A 9 3.87 7.71 10.49
N VAL A 10 3.64 8.35 9.36
CA VAL A 10 3.28 7.71 8.10
C VAL A 10 4.45 6.86 7.59
N VAL A 11 5.65 7.44 7.65
CA VAL A 11 6.90 6.79 7.30
C VAL A 11 7.15 5.55 8.16
N GLN A 12 6.86 5.61 9.45
CA GLN A 12 7.04 4.47 10.36
C GLN A 12 6.05 3.33 10.05
N LYS A 13 4.81 3.62 9.67
CA LYS A 13 3.80 2.62 9.30
C LYS A 13 4.23 1.76 8.11
N VAL A 14 4.90 2.34 7.13
CA VAL A 14 5.38 1.63 5.92
C VAL A 14 6.78 1.02 6.10
N GLY A 15 7.34 1.09 7.31
CA GLY A 15 8.65 0.52 7.66
C GLY A 15 9.86 1.36 7.22
N GLY A 16 9.70 2.68 7.15
CA GLY A 16 10.79 3.65 6.96
C GLY A 16 10.78 4.39 5.62
N ARG A 17 11.61 5.45 5.52
CA ARG A 17 11.67 6.34 4.33
C ARG A 17 12.11 5.59 3.07
N PHE A 18 13.03 4.64 3.23
CA PHE A 18 13.51 3.83 2.12
C PHE A 18 12.40 2.93 1.55
N LYS A 19 11.69 2.18 2.40
CA LYS A 19 10.57 1.34 1.96
C LYS A 19 9.46 2.16 1.32
N LEU A 20 9.15 3.34 1.89
CA LEU A 20 8.20 4.27 1.30
C LEU A 20 8.60 4.69 -0.13
N ALA A 21 9.86 5.10 -0.31
CA ALA A 21 10.36 5.51 -1.61
C ALA A 21 10.29 4.37 -2.63
N VAL A 22 10.69 3.16 -2.23
CA VAL A 22 10.63 1.97 -3.09
C VAL A 22 9.19 1.63 -3.47
N LEU A 23 8.26 1.63 -2.51
CA LEU A 23 6.84 1.36 -2.74
C LEU A 23 6.24 2.35 -3.74
N VAL A 24 6.46 3.65 -3.51
CA VAL A 24 5.95 4.71 -4.38
C VAL A 24 6.55 4.62 -5.78
N GLN A 25 7.87 4.39 -5.90
CA GLN A 25 8.53 4.28 -7.20
C GLN A 25 8.04 3.06 -7.99
N LYS A 26 8.00 1.87 -7.36
CA LYS A 26 7.54 0.65 -8.01
C LYS A 26 6.08 0.81 -8.48
N ARG A 27 5.23 1.36 -7.62
CA ARG A 27 3.83 1.57 -7.96
C ARG A 27 3.63 2.59 -9.07
N LEU A 28 4.39 3.68 -9.06
CA LEU A 28 4.34 4.67 -10.14
C LEU A 28 4.69 4.05 -11.49
N VAL A 29 5.68 3.15 -11.52
CA VAL A 29 6.06 2.38 -12.71
C VAL A 29 4.89 1.51 -13.17
N ASP A 30 4.27 0.73 -12.28
CA ASP A 30 3.14 -0.14 -12.61
C ASP A 30 1.97 0.64 -13.24
N VAL A 31 1.59 1.78 -12.65
CA VAL A 31 0.50 2.61 -13.17
C VAL A 31 0.88 3.27 -14.50
N THR A 32 2.15 3.66 -14.67
CA THR A 32 2.66 4.17 -15.96
C THR A 32 2.58 3.09 -17.05
N PHE A 33 2.77 1.82 -16.70
CA PHE A 33 2.61 0.67 -17.61
C PHE A 33 1.15 0.19 -17.75
N GLY A 34 0.17 0.95 -17.24
CA GLY A 34 -1.26 0.70 -17.48
C GLY A 34 -1.99 -0.02 -16.35
N ALA A 35 -1.36 -0.26 -15.20
CA ALA A 35 -2.08 -0.75 -14.03
C ALA A 35 -3.14 0.29 -13.57
N PRO A 36 -4.34 -0.14 -13.17
CA PRO A 36 -5.37 0.77 -12.69
C PRO A 36 -4.99 1.34 -11.33
N LEU A 37 -5.44 2.57 -11.04
CA LEU A 37 -5.38 3.13 -9.69
C LEU A 37 -6.37 2.39 -8.77
N LEU A 38 -5.93 2.10 -7.54
CA LEU A 38 -6.70 1.47 -6.46
C LEU A 38 -7.40 2.51 -5.57
N VAL A 39 -7.23 3.79 -5.89
CA VAL A 39 -7.89 4.92 -5.23
C VAL A 39 -8.53 5.82 -6.28
N GLU A 40 -9.56 6.55 -5.88
CA GLU A 40 -10.15 7.56 -6.73
C GLU A 40 -9.17 8.72 -6.94
N ARG A 41 -8.89 9.04 -8.21
CA ARG A 41 -7.92 10.06 -8.57
C ARG A 41 -8.43 11.47 -8.29
N GLY A 42 -9.69 11.77 -8.63
CA GLY A 42 -10.22 13.14 -8.58
C GLY A 42 -9.26 14.15 -9.22
N ASP A 43 -9.03 15.26 -8.53
CA ASP A 43 -8.13 16.34 -8.96
C ASP A 43 -6.65 16.12 -8.57
N ARG A 44 -6.31 14.95 -8.02
CA ARG A 44 -4.94 14.66 -7.56
C ARG A 44 -3.99 14.40 -8.73
N THR A 45 -2.73 14.76 -8.53
CA THR A 45 -1.66 14.30 -9.42
C THR A 45 -1.49 12.79 -9.32
N LEU A 46 -0.91 12.17 -10.36
CA LEU A 46 -0.62 10.73 -10.35
C LEU A 46 0.23 10.33 -9.13
N MET A 47 1.23 11.15 -8.80
CA MET A 47 2.11 10.92 -7.66
C MET A 47 1.34 10.97 -6.33
N GLU A 48 0.41 11.91 -6.16
CA GLU A 48 -0.43 12.00 -4.96
C GLU A 48 -1.37 10.79 -4.82
N ALA A 49 -1.97 10.33 -5.93
CA ALA A 49 -2.80 9.13 -5.93
C ALA A 49 -1.98 7.88 -5.55
N VAL A 50 -0.80 7.70 -6.14
CA VAL A 50 0.11 6.58 -5.80
C VAL A 50 0.54 6.64 -4.34
N VAL A 51 0.90 7.82 -3.84
CA VAL A 51 1.23 7.97 -2.42
C VAL A 51 0.04 7.55 -1.57
N GLN A 52 -1.17 8.00 -1.89
CA GLN A 52 -2.37 7.64 -1.15
C GLN A 52 -2.62 6.12 -1.11
N GLU A 53 -2.42 5.39 -2.21
CA GLU A 53 -2.54 3.92 -2.21
C GLU A 53 -1.56 3.28 -1.20
N VAL A 54 -0.33 3.78 -1.13
CA VAL A 54 0.67 3.31 -0.17
C VAL A 54 0.26 3.66 1.27
N LEU A 55 -0.34 4.84 1.49
CA LEU A 55 -0.80 5.27 2.82
C LEU A 55 -2.02 4.50 3.32
N GLU A 56 -2.89 4.09 2.41
CA GLU A 56 -4.05 3.23 2.68
C GLU A 56 -3.65 1.75 2.81
N GLY A 57 -2.37 1.41 2.67
CA GLY A 57 -1.87 0.03 2.79
C GLY A 57 -2.29 -0.88 1.62
N LYS A 58 -2.76 -0.30 0.51
CA LYS A 58 -3.21 -1.06 -0.67
C LYS A 58 -2.05 -1.65 -1.48
N ILE A 59 -0.84 -1.11 -1.30
CA ILE A 59 0.38 -1.57 -1.97
C ILE A 59 1.38 -2.04 -0.92
N THR A 60 1.93 -3.23 -1.12
CA THR A 60 2.90 -3.86 -0.22
C THR A 60 4.12 -4.38 -0.99
N LEU A 61 5.24 -4.59 -0.28
CA LEU A 61 6.44 -5.26 -0.80
C LEU A 61 6.45 -6.75 -0.48
N GLU A 62 5.42 -7.26 0.18
CA GLU A 62 5.35 -8.66 0.58
C GLU A 62 5.15 -9.59 -0.60
N ALA A 63 5.74 -10.78 -0.49
CA ALA A 63 5.62 -11.81 -1.51
C ALA A 63 4.21 -12.42 -1.51
N PRO A 64 3.65 -12.77 -2.68
CA PRO A 64 2.33 -13.38 -2.77
C PRO A 64 2.17 -14.63 -1.89
N GLU A 65 3.22 -15.45 -1.73
CA GLU A 65 3.14 -16.65 -0.88
C GLU A 65 3.05 -16.32 0.62
N LYS A 66 3.54 -15.15 1.04
CA LYS A 66 3.39 -14.67 2.41
C LYS A 66 1.95 -14.18 2.63
N ILE A 67 1.45 -13.37 1.71
CA ILE A 67 0.07 -12.83 1.75
C ILE A 67 -0.96 -13.98 1.78
N ALA A 68 -0.81 -14.97 0.89
CA ALA A 68 -1.72 -16.12 0.83
C ALA A 68 -1.73 -16.92 2.14
N ARG A 69 -0.57 -17.13 2.77
CA ARG A 69 -0.47 -17.83 4.06
C ARG A 69 -1.12 -17.05 5.20
N GLU A 70 -0.94 -15.74 5.23
CA GLU A 70 -1.52 -14.88 6.27
C GLU A 70 -3.04 -14.76 6.11
N THR A 71 -3.54 -14.69 4.87
CA THR A 71 -4.99 -14.66 4.57
C THR A 71 -5.65 -15.97 5.01
N LEU A 72 -5.08 -17.10 4.58
CA LEU A 72 -5.59 -18.42 4.98
C LEU A 72 -5.60 -18.60 6.48
N ARG A 73 -4.57 -18.11 7.19
CA ARG A 73 -4.49 -18.19 8.65
C ARG A 73 -5.55 -17.32 9.35
N GLY A 74 -5.79 -16.11 8.85
CA GLY A 74 -6.82 -15.21 9.38
C GLY A 74 -8.23 -15.79 9.23
N GLU A 75 -8.53 -16.40 8.07
CA GLU A 75 -9.81 -17.08 7.83
C GLU A 75 -10.08 -18.21 8.84
N VAL A 76 -9.05 -18.96 9.27
CA VAL A 76 -9.23 -20.03 10.30
C VAL A 76 -9.46 -19.47 11.70
N GLU A 77 -8.87 -18.31 12.02
CA GLU A 77 -9.03 -17.66 13.33
C GLU A 77 -10.42 -17.00 13.43
N ASP A 78 -10.92 -16.38 12.36
CA ASP A 78 -12.26 -15.78 12.30
C ASP A 78 -13.38 -16.86 12.32
N GLU A 79 -13.20 -18.02 11.68
CA GLU A 79 -14.16 -19.14 11.75
C GLU A 79 -14.22 -19.83 13.12
N ALA A 80 -13.17 -19.71 13.95
CA ALA A 80 -13.10 -20.33 15.27
C ALA A 80 -13.78 -19.50 16.36
N ASP A 81 -13.90 -18.18 16.18
CA ASP A 81 -14.58 -17.27 17.11
C ASP A 81 -16.10 -17.15 16.83
N GLU A 82 -16.59 -17.67 15.69
CA GLU A 82 -18.02 -17.72 15.32
C GLU A 82 -18.74 -19.04 15.71
N GLN A 83 -18.06 -20.01 16.32
CA GLN A 83 -18.61 -21.32 16.77
C GLN A 83 -18.70 -21.42 18.30
#